data_AF-A0A8H6R6U4-F1
#
_entry.id   AF-A0A8H6R6U4-F1
#
_cell.length_a   1.000
_cell.length_b   1.000
_cell.length_c   1.000
_cell.angle_alpha   90.00
_cell.angle_beta   90.00
_cell.angle_gamma   90.00
#
_symmetry.space_group_name_H-M   'P 1'
#
loop_
_entity.id
_entity.type
_entity.pdbx_description
1 polymer ?
#
loop_
_entity_poly.entity_id
_entity_poly.type
_entity_poly.pdbx_seq_one_letter_code
_entity_poly.pdbx_strand_id
1 'polypeptide(L)'
;MTPEITFTTSTATAESYRNFYRHYISSIQPNRQKSNDLSVLNPLIHPSVIHNSNPLGLAGYKSLIQTNIISTGTTIRIEKLLVDVEERSVVARLVFTVPESCEELIGYKLKKAGEREEGLEVLEHVIYRFDPDKDDGGRMKIGEV
;
A
#
# COMPACT_ATOMS: atom_id res chain seq x y z
N MET A 1 -3.75 -21.80 -4.23
CA MET A 1 -3.70 -21.48 -2.79
C MET A 1 -2.88 -20.22 -2.63
N THR A 2 -3.48 -19.12 -2.20
CA THR A 2 -2.71 -17.95 -1.74
C THR A 2 -2.08 -18.35 -0.41
N PRO A 3 -0.76 -18.23 -0.21
CA PRO A 3 -0.19 -18.51 1.09
C PRO A 3 -0.87 -17.64 2.15
N GLU A 4 -1.06 -18.18 3.35
CA GLU A 4 -1.65 -17.46 4.46
C GLU A 4 -0.63 -16.42 4.95
N ILE A 5 -0.76 -15.19 4.47
CA ILE A 5 0.18 -14.10 4.76
C ILE A 5 -0.31 -13.38 6.01
N THR A 6 -0.38 -14.14 7.11
CA THR A 6 -0.74 -13.61 8.43
C THR A 6 0.32 -14.01 9.43
N PHE A 7 0.60 -13.12 10.37
CA PHE A 7 1.52 -13.37 11.47
C PHE A 7 1.11 -12.52 12.67
N THR A 8 1.60 -12.89 13.85
CA THR A 8 1.36 -12.18 15.10
C THR A 8 2.70 -11.65 15.63
N THR A 9 2.67 -10.89 16.72
CA THR A 9 3.91 -10.41 17.36
C THR A 9 4.84 -11.54 17.77
N SER A 10 4.31 -12.69 18.21
CA SER A 10 5.11 -13.85 18.65
C SER A 10 5.75 -14.65 17.51
N THR A 11 5.25 -14.51 16.28
CA THR A 11 5.75 -15.22 15.09
C THR A 11 6.37 -14.27 14.06
N ALA A 12 6.53 -12.98 14.41
CA ALA A 12 7.04 -11.96 13.53
C ALA A 12 8.54 -12.19 13.24
N THR A 13 8.86 -12.35 11.97
CA THR A 13 10.23 -12.37 11.46
C THR A 13 10.39 -11.28 10.40
N ALA A 14 11.63 -10.92 10.06
CA ALA A 14 11.87 -9.99 8.97
C ALA A 14 11.21 -10.46 7.66
N GLU A 15 11.20 -11.77 7.40
CA GLU A 15 10.60 -12.34 6.20
C GLU A 15 9.07 -12.30 6.23
N SER A 16 8.46 -12.45 7.41
CA SER A 16 7.01 -12.27 7.60
C SER A 16 6.57 -10.86 7.17
N TYR A 17 7.29 -9.82 7.62
CA TYR A 17 7.02 -8.44 7.20
C TYR A 17 7.26 -8.22 5.70
N ARG A 18 8.35 -8.75 5.12
CA ARG A 18 8.61 -8.61 3.68
C ARG A 18 7.51 -9.22 2.84
N ASN A 19 7.07 -10.43 3.19
CA ASN A 19 6.04 -11.13 2.45
C ASN A 19 4.68 -10.47 2.60
N PHE A 20 4.34 -10.00 3.81
CA PHE A 20 3.14 -9.22 4.03
C PHE A 20 3.14 -7.93 3.21
N TYR A 21 4.21 -7.14 3.28
CA TYR A 21 4.27 -5.87 2.57
C TYR A 21 4.21 -6.04 1.05
N ARG A 22 4.92 -7.04 0.51
CA ARG A 22 4.81 -7.39 -0.93
C ARG A 22 3.40 -7.82 -1.31
N HIS A 23 2.73 -8.57 -0.45
CA HIS A 23 1.35 -8.98 -0.68
C HIS A 23 0.41 -7.79 -0.68
N TYR A 24 0.55 -6.88 0.30
CA TYR A 24 -0.18 -5.63 0.33
C TYR A 24 0.01 -4.82 -0.96
N ILE A 25 1.25 -4.56 -1.36
CA ILE A 25 1.54 -3.83 -2.61
C ILE A 25 0.96 -4.55 -3.84
N SER A 26 0.97 -5.88 -3.85
CA SER A 26 0.33 -6.64 -4.94
C SER A 26 -1.19 -6.54 -4.94
N SER A 27 -1.81 -6.47 -3.76
CA SER A 27 -3.26 -6.39 -3.59
C SER A 27 -3.84 -5.03 -3.97
N ILE A 28 -3.05 -3.96 -3.95
CA ILE A 28 -3.49 -2.60 -4.35
C ILE A 28 -3.21 -2.28 -5.83
N GLN A 29 -2.69 -3.22 -6.61
CA GLN A 29 -2.43 -2.98 -8.04
C GLN A 29 -3.73 -2.87 -8.84
N PRO A 30 -3.82 -1.95 -9.82
CA PRO A 30 -5.02 -1.75 -10.63
C PRO A 30 -5.41 -3.00 -11.43
N ASN A 31 -4.42 -3.79 -11.89
CA ASN A 31 -4.69 -5.03 -12.65
C ASN A 31 -5.27 -6.18 -11.81
N ARG A 32 -5.20 -6.09 -10.47
CA ARG A 32 -5.75 -7.07 -9.54
C ARG A 32 -7.17 -6.72 -9.09
N GLN A 33 -7.53 -5.44 -9.14
CA GLN A 33 -8.82 -4.92 -8.70
C GLN A 33 -9.71 -4.63 -9.91
N LYS A 34 -10.44 -5.65 -10.37
CA LYS A 34 -11.39 -5.52 -11.50
C LYS A 34 -12.72 -4.88 -11.10
N SER A 35 -12.97 -4.71 -9.81
CA SER A 35 -14.18 -4.09 -9.25
C SER A 35 -13.77 -3.04 -8.21
N ASN A 36 -14.69 -2.13 -7.90
CA ASN A 36 -14.54 -1.16 -6.80
C ASN A 36 -14.61 -1.83 -5.41
N ASP A 37 -14.66 -3.16 -5.33
CA ASP A 37 -14.69 -3.88 -4.06
C ASP A 37 -13.27 -4.11 -3.53
N LEU A 38 -12.90 -3.31 -2.53
CA LEU A 38 -11.62 -3.41 -1.84
C LEU A 38 -11.69 -4.26 -0.56
N SER A 39 -12.64 -5.18 -0.44
CA SER A 39 -12.79 -6.09 0.70
C SER A 39 -11.54 -6.93 0.97
N VAL A 40 -10.76 -7.28 -0.06
CA VAL A 40 -9.47 -8.00 0.07
C VAL A 40 -8.43 -7.25 0.91
N LEU A 41 -8.60 -5.95 1.13
CA LEU A 41 -7.71 -5.14 1.97
C LEU A 41 -8.08 -5.18 3.47
N ASN A 42 -9.28 -5.67 3.83
CA ASN A 42 -9.71 -5.79 5.24
C ASN A 42 -8.73 -6.57 6.14
N PRO A 43 -8.18 -7.73 5.72
CA PRO A 43 -7.21 -8.45 6.54
C PRO A 43 -5.82 -7.80 6.53
N LEU A 44 -5.55 -6.83 5.64
CA LEU A 44 -4.21 -6.27 5.44
C LEU A 44 -4.00 -4.92 6.15
N ILE A 45 -5.08 -4.18 6.39
CA ILE A 45 -5.03 -2.78 6.85
C ILE A 45 -5.76 -2.69 8.18
N HIS A 46 -5.12 -2.05 9.15
CA HIS A 46 -5.66 -1.90 10.49
C HIS A 46 -6.92 -1.00 10.46
N PRO A 47 -7.98 -1.31 11.22
CA PRO A 47 -9.21 -0.51 11.26
C PRO A 47 -8.97 0.98 11.59
N SER A 48 -7.96 1.26 12.42
CA SER A 48 -7.56 2.60 12.87
C SER A 48 -6.34 3.17 12.13
N VAL A 49 -6.12 2.78 10.87
CA VAL A 49 -4.97 3.26 10.06
C VAL A 49 -4.86 4.79 10.05
N ILE A 50 -3.61 5.27 10.19
CA ILE A 50 -3.22 6.68 10.15
C ILE A 50 -2.34 6.87 8.92
N HIS A 51 -2.70 7.81 8.06
CA HIS A 51 -1.93 8.10 6.85
C HIS A 51 -1.34 9.50 6.93
N ASN A 52 -0.01 9.62 6.95
CA ASN A 52 0.70 10.90 7.04
C ASN A 52 0.16 11.77 8.20
N SER A 53 0.12 11.19 9.41
CA SER A 53 -0.45 11.81 10.62
C SER A 53 -1.95 12.12 10.60
N ASN A 54 -2.69 11.71 9.57
CA ASN A 54 -4.15 11.87 9.51
C ASN A 54 -4.86 10.55 9.82
N PRO A 55 -5.72 10.49 10.87
CA PRO A 55 -6.49 9.29 11.16
C PRO A 55 -7.61 9.14 10.13
N LEU A 56 -7.42 8.22 9.18
CA LEU A 56 -8.40 7.97 8.11
C LEU A 56 -9.32 6.79 8.43
N GLY A 57 -8.79 5.83 9.19
CA GLY A 57 -9.41 4.53 9.35
C GLY A 57 -9.52 3.76 8.02
N LEU A 58 -9.99 2.52 8.12
CA LEU A 58 -9.99 1.60 6.99
C LEU A 58 -10.74 2.11 5.76
N ALA A 59 -11.91 2.74 5.96
CA ALA A 59 -12.74 3.23 4.86
C ALA A 59 -12.08 4.41 4.12
N GLY A 60 -11.54 5.39 4.85
CA GLY A 60 -10.86 6.54 4.28
C GLY A 60 -9.60 6.13 3.53
N TYR A 61 -8.82 5.21 4.11
CA TYR A 61 -7.60 4.73 3.49
C TYR A 61 -7.85 3.93 2.20
N LYS A 62 -8.86 3.07 2.18
CA LYS A 62 -9.33 2.40 0.96
C LYS A 62 -9.76 3.39 -0.12
N SER A 63 -10.44 4.47 0.25
CA SER A 63 -10.81 5.52 -0.70
C SER A 63 -9.58 6.18 -1.32
N LEU A 64 -8.52 6.45 -0.53
CA LEU A 64 -7.27 6.98 -1.07
C LEU A 64 -6.61 6.04 -2.06
N ILE A 65 -6.54 4.74 -1.75
CA ILE A 65 -6.00 3.72 -2.65
C ILE A 65 -6.83 3.67 -3.95
N GLN A 66 -8.16 3.66 -3.82
CA GLN A 66 -9.06 3.65 -4.96
C GLN A 66 -8.81 4.85 -5.87
N THR A 67 -8.83 6.06 -5.30
CA THR A 67 -8.73 7.30 -6.07
C THR A 67 -7.35 7.48 -6.70
N ASN A 68 -6.27 7.25 -5.95
CA ASN A 68 -4.93 7.64 -6.39
C ASN A 68 -4.17 6.54 -7.14
N ILE A 69 -4.50 5.27 -6.90
CA ILE A 69 -3.76 4.13 -7.48
C ILE A 69 -4.63 3.40 -8.49
N ILE A 70 -5.81 2.92 -8.06
CA ILE A 70 -6.63 2.03 -8.87
C ILE A 70 -7.30 2.80 -10.02
N SER A 71 -8.01 3.88 -9.71
CA SER A 71 -8.73 4.69 -10.70
C SER A 71 -7.81 5.42 -11.67
N THR A 72 -6.57 5.72 -11.28
CA THR A 72 -5.57 6.32 -12.17
C THR A 72 -4.84 5.29 -13.03
N GLY A 73 -5.00 3.99 -12.73
CA GLY A 73 -4.22 2.93 -13.37
C GLY A 73 -2.73 2.95 -12.98
N THR A 74 -2.37 3.65 -11.91
CA THR A 74 -0.98 3.73 -11.44
C THR A 74 -0.52 2.39 -10.90
N THR A 75 0.61 1.90 -11.40
CA THR A 75 1.21 0.64 -10.90
C THR A 75 2.36 0.94 -9.97
N ILE A 76 2.61 0.04 -9.02
CA ILE A 76 3.62 0.23 -7.97
C ILE A 76 4.61 -0.92 -7.99
N ARG A 77 5.90 -0.62 -8.04
CA ARG A 77 6.98 -1.59 -7.88
C ARG A 77 7.81 -1.26 -6.66
N ILE A 78 8.12 -2.27 -5.85
CA ILE A 78 9.09 -2.14 -4.75
C ILE A 78 10.48 -2.26 -5.36
N GLU A 79 11.29 -1.20 -5.25
CA GLU A 79 12.69 -1.20 -5.69
C GLU A 79 13.63 -1.65 -4.57
N LYS A 80 13.40 -1.15 -3.36
CA LYS A 80 14.14 -1.54 -2.15
C LYS A 80 13.18 -1.72 -0.98
N LEU A 81 13.49 -2.68 -0.12
CA LEU A 81 12.69 -2.99 1.06
C LEU A 81 13.59 -3.36 2.23
N LEU A 82 13.57 -2.54 3.27
CA LEU A 82 14.22 -2.77 4.55
C LEU A 82 13.14 -3.08 5.60
N VAL A 83 13.50 -3.90 6.58
CA VAL A 83 12.60 -4.31 7.65
C VAL A 83 13.27 -4.07 8.99
N ASP A 84 12.54 -3.46 9.89
CA ASP A 84 12.87 -3.38 11.31
C ASP A 84 11.85 -4.19 12.10
N VAL A 85 12.31 -5.32 12.65
CA VAL A 85 11.44 -6.24 13.40
C VAL A 85 11.09 -5.69 14.77
N GLU A 86 12.00 -4.95 15.40
CA GLU A 86 11.83 -4.39 16.75
C GLU A 86 10.81 -3.25 16.70
N GLU A 87 10.96 -2.36 15.72
CA GLU A 87 10.02 -1.25 15.48
C GLU A 87 8.75 -1.68 14.74
N ARG A 88 8.67 -2.96 14.32
CA ARG A 88 7.55 -3.53 13.56
C ARG A 88 7.22 -2.66 12.35
N SER A 89 8.25 -2.35 11.56
CA SER A 89 8.14 -1.43 10.44
C SER A 89 8.89 -1.90 9.21
N VAL A 90 8.50 -1.36 8.07
CA VAL A 90 9.26 -1.46 6.82
C VAL A 90 9.53 -0.07 6.26
N VAL A 91 10.71 0.06 5.66
CA VAL A 91 11.08 1.22 4.84
C VAL A 91 11.22 0.73 3.41
N ALA A 92 10.48 1.35 2.50
CA ALA A 92 10.48 0.95 1.10
C ALA A 92 10.78 2.13 0.19
N ARG A 93 11.52 1.86 -0.89
CA ARG A 93 11.59 2.73 -2.06
C ARG A 93 10.65 2.17 -3.11
N LEU A 94 9.63 2.95 -3.45
CA LEU A 94 8.59 2.60 -4.42
C LEU A 94 8.82 3.35 -5.72
N VAL A 95 8.51 2.68 -6.83
CA VAL A 95 8.41 3.28 -8.15
C VAL A 95 6.95 3.23 -8.55
N PHE A 96 6.34 4.40 -8.73
CA PHE A 96 4.99 4.56 -9.26
C PHE A 96 5.09 4.81 -10.75
N THR A 97 4.52 3.93 -11.56
CA THR A 97 4.41 4.13 -13.00
C THR A 97 3.00 4.61 -13.31
N VAL A 98 2.91 5.90 -13.68
CA VAL A 98 1.67 6.63 -13.89
C VAL A 98 1.34 6.64 -15.39
N PRO A 99 0.14 6.18 -15.80
CA PRO A 99 -0.26 6.21 -17.21
C PRO A 99 -0.28 7.63 -17.78
N GLU A 100 0.00 7.77 -19.08
CA GLU A 100 -0.05 9.07 -19.78
C GLU A 100 -1.44 9.72 -19.72
N SER A 101 -2.50 8.91 -19.71
CA SER A 101 -3.89 9.35 -19.60
C SER A 101 -4.25 9.93 -18.24
N CYS A 102 -3.39 9.79 -17.23
CA CYS A 102 -3.61 10.34 -15.90
C CYS A 102 -3.26 11.83 -15.90
N GLU A 103 -4.25 12.67 -15.61
CA GLU A 103 -4.11 14.13 -15.54
C GLU A 103 -3.82 14.65 -14.12
N GLU A 104 -4.01 13.81 -13.10
CA GLU A 104 -3.82 14.20 -11.69
C GLU A 104 -3.35 13.00 -10.85
N LEU A 105 -2.32 13.23 -10.02
CA LEU A 105 -1.81 12.26 -9.06
C LEU A 105 -1.60 12.93 -7.70
N ILE A 106 -2.20 12.37 -6.64
CA ILE A 106 -2.02 12.84 -5.25
C ILE A 106 -2.30 14.36 -5.12
N GLY A 107 -3.35 14.84 -5.79
CA GLY A 107 -3.74 16.27 -5.77
C GLY A 107 -2.90 17.20 -6.65
N TYR A 108 -1.93 16.68 -7.41
CA TYR A 108 -1.12 17.45 -8.35
C TYR A 108 -1.55 17.21 -9.79
N LYS A 109 -1.86 18.30 -10.52
CA LYS A 109 -2.09 18.24 -11.96
C LYS A 109 -0.80 17.88 -12.69
N LEU A 110 -0.85 16.82 -13.47
CA LEU A 110 0.24 16.41 -14.34
C LEU A 110 0.16 17.19 -15.66
N LYS A 111 1.32 17.38 -16.33
CA LYS A 111 1.33 17.94 -17.68
C LYS A 111 0.47 17.08 -18.61
N LYS A 112 -0.21 17.69 -19.58
CA LYS A 112 -1.21 17.01 -20.42
C LYS A 112 -0.66 15.73 -21.05
N ALA A 113 -1.53 14.74 -21.20
CA ALA A 113 -1.28 13.56 -22.01
C ALA A 113 -0.86 14.01 -23.43
N GLY A 114 0.27 13.48 -23.94
CA GLY A 114 0.84 13.86 -25.24
C GLY A 114 1.97 14.90 -25.21
N GLU A 115 2.26 15.52 -24.07
CA GLU A 115 3.51 16.30 -23.85
C GLU A 115 4.59 15.48 -23.12
N ARG A 116 4.29 14.21 -22.80
CA ARG A 116 5.21 13.26 -22.18
C ARG A 116 5.58 12.23 -23.24
N GLU A 117 6.88 12.04 -23.47
CA GLU A 117 7.37 11.09 -24.48
C GLU A 117 7.19 9.63 -24.02
N GLU A 118 7.01 9.40 -22.70
CA GLU A 118 6.79 8.09 -22.07
C GLU A 118 5.96 8.26 -20.77
N GLY A 119 5.47 7.15 -20.21
CA GLY A 119 4.82 7.13 -18.89
C GLY A 119 5.68 7.75 -17.78
N LEU A 120 5.06 8.35 -16.77
CA LEU A 120 5.80 9.04 -15.70
C LEU A 120 6.17 8.04 -14.60
N GLU A 121 7.47 7.91 -14.30
CA GLU A 121 7.94 7.22 -13.10
C GLU A 121 8.17 8.22 -11.96
N VAL A 122 7.50 7.99 -10.83
CA VAL A 122 7.69 8.75 -9.59
C VAL A 122 8.34 7.85 -8.55
N LEU A 123 9.37 8.37 -7.88
CA LEU A 123 10.08 7.67 -6.82
C LEU A 123 9.62 8.19 -5.47
N GLU A 124 9.14 7.29 -4.62
CA GLU A 124 8.76 7.64 -3.24
C GLU A 124 9.49 6.77 -2.23
N HIS A 125 9.79 7.37 -1.08
CA HIS A 125 10.27 6.66 0.10
C HIS A 125 9.15 6.66 1.12
N VAL A 126 8.78 5.47 1.58
CA VAL A 126 7.67 5.28 2.50
C VAL A 126 8.11 4.49 3.71
N ILE A 127 7.50 4.79 4.86
CA ILE A 127 7.67 4.06 6.10
C ILE A 127 6.29 3.55 6.51
N TYR A 128 6.19 2.24 6.67
CA TYR A 128 4.97 1.58 7.11
C TYR A 128 5.22 0.92 8.46
N ARG A 129 4.41 1.29 9.46
CA ARG A 129 4.34 0.58 10.74
C ARG A 129 3.20 -0.44 10.71
N PHE A 130 3.41 -1.54 11.43
CA PHE A 130 2.43 -2.59 11.60
C PHE A 130 1.94 -2.63 13.03
N ASP A 131 0.63 -2.74 13.20
CA ASP A 131 -0.01 -2.82 14.50
C ASP A 131 -0.81 -4.13 14.64
N PRO A 132 -0.82 -4.73 15.84
CA PRO A 132 -1.63 -5.90 16.12
C PRO A 132 -3.11 -5.50 16.24
N ASP A 133 -3.96 -6.14 15.45
CA ASP A 133 -5.41 -6.00 15.54
C ASP A 133 -5.95 -6.97 16.60
N LYS A 134 -6.36 -6.44 17.76
CA LYS A 134 -6.86 -7.25 18.88
C LYS A 134 -8.17 -7.96 18.56
N ASP A 135 -8.99 -7.39 17.68
CA ASP A 135 -10.28 -7.95 17.29
C ASP A 135 -10.12 -9.06 16.24
N ASP A 136 -8.93 -9.16 15.62
CA ASP A 136 -8.53 -10.20 14.67
C ASP A 136 -7.38 -11.08 15.25
N GLY A 137 -7.50 -11.44 16.53
CA GLY A 137 -6.59 -12.40 17.17
C GLY A 137 -5.15 -11.93 17.32
N GLY A 138 -4.90 -10.62 17.31
CA GLY A 138 -3.56 -10.04 17.40
C GLY A 138 -2.75 -10.15 16.10
N ARG A 139 -3.41 -10.38 14.96
CA ARG A 139 -2.76 -10.39 13.65
C ARG A 139 -2.18 -9.01 13.32
N MET A 140 -0.98 -9.02 12.77
CA MET A 140 -0.30 -7.79 12.34
C MET A 140 -0.93 -7.26 11.05
N LYS A 141 -1.28 -5.97 11.04
CA LYS A 141 -1.84 -5.25 9.89
C LYS A 141 -1.09 -3.93 9.68
N ILE A 142 -1.21 -3.35 8.49
CA ILE A 142 -0.69 -2.01 8.22
C ILE A 142 -1.46 -1.00 9.07
N GLY A 143 -0.77 -0.38 10.03
CA GLY A 143 -1.28 0.75 10.81
C GLY A 143 -0.98 2.11 10.15
N GLU A 144 0.18 2.20 9.48
CA GLU A 144 0.79 3.41 8.87
C GLU A 144 0.90 4.60 9.88
N VAL A 145 1.78 5.58 9.64
CA VAL A 145 2.15 6.61 10.65
C VAL A 145 2.15 8.00 10.02
#